data_AF-A4HV51-F1
#
_entry.id   AF-A4HV51-F1
#
_cell.length_a   1.000
_cell.length_b   1.000
_cell.length_c   1.000
_cell.angle_alpha   90.00
_cell.angle_beta   90.00
_cell.angle_gamma   90.00
#
_symmetry.space_group_name_H-M   'P 1'
#
loop_
_entity.id
_entity.type
_entity.pdbx_description
1 polymer ?
#
loop_
_entity_poly.entity_id
_entity_poly.type
_entity_poly.pdbx_seq_one_letter_code
_entity_poly.pdbx_strand_id
1 'polypeptide(L)'
;MHTRFSLAFLHSPSHLFLFLFLSPPITRDLAHRCAGRLHQPEVLRMSGEFSLLQHLGVTVDKCDSSADLAPPTHSSKAAFRVWAPSQHPPSKCCTAEETCQVLEKKRKGAHPSYADPTGEVLLRRKNGVKVQYIVYNSKIPSVYGINKRLAEKKAEREREENSPLFKYGLALIEGEAGQKEARRALLQELRRCNQEQARLSKEEGLRERARRLAHERAVVQHNAGEAAREEEDATRKKMMDREAVREAAVKALTLREERRADANVDARVVASGWDGKDEDDRRHLAAVERTRQLAEENFRAAEQRRAERKAQEQDARERAQAERMELQRQLAQEHVKDLERHRRNAEALRGAQEAARERRSRANAADAHLQVVPSESLFDAVERRQRDEAMRAQQKRMEDMAVNVRLAAQKRANAQAERDRERQYAAEYAKAELESFQREVEHARQRRQQERLELQDAAEAAAKVRQAHADAARQREQSMAPLFFWPASQSPGAEKAKIAETRRFREDLRRQAEKKRDERAQEEEAERARERALIEYDTRSAQEAVERERKETREKAEHLRRILEAQIAQKRKGTVGDRQACAAVDVSHVPVTKAMILYRCPVTGELLPASAYDFGVQRGR
;
A
#
# COMPACT_ATOMS: atom_id res chain seq x y z
N MET A 1 4.46 87.30 -17.71
CA MET A 1 5.40 87.38 -16.57
C MET A 1 5.60 85.98 -16.04
N HIS A 2 6.75 85.40 -16.38
CA HIS A 2 7.21 84.06 -16.02
C HIS A 2 7.50 83.97 -14.52
N THR A 3 7.35 82.78 -13.92
CA THR A 3 8.48 81.91 -13.51
C THR A 3 7.98 80.64 -12.82
N ARG A 4 8.37 79.50 -13.39
CA ARG A 4 8.43 78.17 -12.75
C ARG A 4 9.70 78.11 -11.89
N PHE A 5 9.66 77.41 -10.77
CA PHE A 5 10.85 76.87 -10.11
C PHE A 5 10.68 75.36 -9.96
N SER A 6 11.48 74.62 -10.73
CA SER A 6 11.88 73.24 -10.49
C SER A 6 13.34 73.27 -10.06
N LEU A 7 13.70 72.54 -9.00
CA LEU A 7 15.10 72.14 -8.75
C LEU A 7 15.12 70.78 -8.05
N ALA A 8 15.68 69.81 -8.77
CA ALA A 8 16.05 68.47 -8.33
C ALA A 8 17.39 68.49 -7.57
N PHE A 9 17.70 67.41 -6.85
CA PHE A 9 19.01 66.90 -6.36
C PHE A 9 18.73 66.06 -5.07
N LEU A 10 19.29 64.89 -4.72
CA LEU A 10 20.43 64.06 -5.15
C LEU A 10 20.27 62.64 -4.55
N HIS A 11 20.57 61.62 -5.37
CA HIS A 11 21.36 60.41 -5.08
C HIS A 11 21.21 59.65 -3.75
N SER A 12 20.79 58.37 -3.82
CA SER A 12 21.57 57.21 -3.33
C SER A 12 20.96 55.88 -3.85
N PRO A 13 21.75 54.82 -4.14
CA PRO A 13 21.39 53.76 -5.08
C PRO A 13 21.08 52.41 -4.41
N SER A 14 20.13 51.64 -4.95
CA SER A 14 20.11 50.17 -4.80
C SER A 14 19.14 49.52 -5.80
N HIS A 15 19.55 49.47 -7.07
CA HIS A 15 19.03 48.50 -8.05
C HIS A 15 19.83 47.20 -7.93
N LEU A 16 19.49 46.36 -6.96
CA LEU A 16 19.94 44.96 -6.84
C LEU A 16 18.90 44.12 -6.07
N PHE A 17 17.66 44.04 -6.55
CA PHE A 17 16.74 42.94 -6.20
C PHE A 17 15.81 42.68 -7.40
N LEU A 18 16.44 42.42 -8.54
CA LEU A 18 15.86 41.72 -9.67
C LEU A 18 16.36 40.26 -9.58
N PHE A 19 15.46 39.30 -9.78
CA PHE A 19 15.71 37.85 -9.92
C PHE A 19 16.06 37.01 -8.68
N LEU A 20 15.15 36.81 -7.71
CA LEU A 20 15.36 35.77 -6.68
C LEU A 20 14.12 34.99 -6.16
N PHE A 21 12.92 35.12 -6.76
CA PHE A 21 11.72 34.35 -6.33
C PHE A 21 11.08 33.46 -7.42
N LEU A 22 11.87 33.05 -8.42
CA LEU A 22 11.52 31.94 -9.33
C LEU A 22 12.68 30.94 -9.35
N SER A 23 12.65 29.94 -8.47
CA SER A 23 13.44 28.72 -8.58
C SER A 23 12.79 27.63 -7.71
N PRO A 24 12.58 26.41 -8.22
CA PRO A 24 11.86 25.36 -7.52
C PRO A 24 12.76 24.76 -6.42
N PRO A 25 12.18 24.15 -5.36
CA PRO A 25 12.97 23.42 -4.37
C PRO A 25 13.38 22.06 -4.97
N ILE A 26 14.38 22.05 -5.84
CA ILE A 26 14.94 20.80 -6.42
C ILE A 26 16.37 20.53 -5.90
N THR A 27 16.95 21.40 -5.07
CA THR A 27 18.36 21.29 -4.66
C THR A 27 18.63 20.88 -3.21
N ARG A 28 17.61 20.57 -2.40
CA ARG A 28 17.84 19.92 -1.08
C ARG A 28 17.91 18.39 -1.12
N ASP A 29 17.65 17.77 -2.28
CA ASP A 29 17.69 16.31 -2.45
C ASP A 29 19.00 15.77 -3.08
N LEU A 30 19.99 16.65 -3.30
CA LEU A 30 21.30 16.27 -3.85
C LEU A 30 22.46 16.36 -2.84
N ALA A 31 22.29 17.11 -1.75
CA ALA A 31 23.31 17.21 -0.69
C ALA A 31 23.32 15.97 0.24
N HIS A 32 22.19 15.26 0.39
CA HIS A 32 22.17 13.95 1.07
C HIS A 32 22.52 12.77 0.15
N ARG A 33 22.67 12.99 -1.16
CA ARG A 33 23.06 11.95 -2.13
C ARG A 33 24.55 11.96 -2.52
N CYS A 34 25.36 12.91 -2.03
CA CYS A 34 26.77 13.01 -2.43
C CYS A 34 27.80 12.89 -1.28
N ALA A 35 27.39 12.64 -0.03
CA ALA A 35 28.31 12.51 1.12
C ALA A 35 28.61 11.05 1.56
N GLY A 36 28.20 10.04 0.78
CA GLY A 36 28.40 8.61 1.11
C GLY A 36 29.61 7.93 0.47
N ARG A 37 30.45 8.66 -0.27
CA ARG A 37 31.67 8.11 -0.89
C ARG A 37 32.88 8.54 -0.07
N LEU A 38 33.36 7.64 0.79
CA LEU A 38 34.75 7.45 1.24
C LEU A 38 34.74 6.67 2.55
N HIS A 39 34.76 5.33 2.46
CA HIS A 39 35.48 4.39 3.33
C HIS A 39 35.04 2.98 2.91
N GLN A 40 35.86 2.34 2.08
CA GLN A 40 35.76 0.92 1.76
C GLN A 40 36.41 0.11 2.89
N PRO A 41 35.76 -0.95 3.36
CA PRO A 41 36.43 -2.21 3.64
C PRO A 41 36.10 -3.19 2.51
N GLU A 42 37.12 -3.87 2.00
CA GLU A 42 36.98 -4.96 1.03
C GLU A 42 36.03 -6.03 1.57
N VAL A 43 34.80 -6.08 1.03
CA VAL A 43 33.90 -7.20 1.24
C VAL A 43 34.14 -8.20 0.12
N LEU A 44 34.89 -9.24 0.46
CA LEU A 44 35.02 -10.47 -0.34
C LEU A 44 33.62 -10.93 -0.79
N ARG A 45 33.46 -11.05 -2.11
CA ARG A 45 32.27 -11.59 -2.78
C ARG A 45 31.95 -12.98 -2.23
N MET A 46 30.98 -13.08 -1.32
CA MET A 46 30.35 -14.34 -0.95
C MET A 46 29.24 -14.64 -1.96
N SER A 47 29.32 -15.82 -2.56
CA SER A 47 28.44 -16.33 -3.61
C SER A 47 26.95 -16.26 -3.23
N GLY A 48 26.07 -16.10 -4.22
CA GLY A 48 24.61 -15.97 -4.06
C GLY A 48 23.92 -17.14 -3.33
N GLU A 49 24.65 -18.19 -3.00
CA GLU A 49 24.19 -19.35 -2.22
C GLU A 49 24.05 -19.02 -0.73
N PHE A 50 24.82 -18.06 -0.19
CA PHE A 50 24.70 -17.63 1.22
C PHE A 50 23.48 -16.72 1.48
N SER A 51 23.02 -15.98 0.46
CA SER A 51 21.85 -15.10 0.59
C SER A 51 20.55 -15.88 0.80
N LEU A 52 20.49 -17.12 0.29
CA LEU A 52 19.34 -18.01 0.48
C LEU A 52 19.27 -18.53 1.93
N LEU A 53 20.42 -18.82 2.55
CA LEU A 53 20.50 -19.30 3.94
C LEU A 53 20.12 -18.21 4.94
N GLN A 54 20.48 -16.95 4.67
CA GLN A 54 20.10 -15.81 5.49
C GLN A 54 18.59 -15.51 5.41
N HIS A 55 17.94 -15.73 4.26
CA HIS A 55 16.48 -15.64 4.13
C HIS A 55 15.71 -16.81 4.73
N LEU A 56 16.35 -17.96 4.95
CA LEU A 56 15.74 -19.14 5.58
C LEU A 56 15.83 -19.14 7.11
N GLY A 57 16.40 -18.10 7.73
CA GLY A 57 16.52 -17.98 9.19
C GLY A 57 17.50 -18.97 9.81
N VAL A 58 18.43 -19.51 9.02
CA VAL A 58 19.51 -20.36 9.53
C VAL A 58 20.67 -19.45 9.94
N THR A 59 20.82 -19.27 11.25
CA THR A 59 21.99 -18.60 11.83
C THR A 59 23.20 -19.52 11.72
N VAL A 60 24.19 -19.11 10.93
CA VAL A 60 25.52 -19.73 10.93
C VAL A 60 26.36 -18.94 11.93
N ASP A 61 26.65 -19.53 13.09
CA ASP A 61 27.57 -18.94 14.06
C ASP A 61 28.95 -18.78 13.42
N LYS A 62 29.35 -17.51 13.20
CA LYS A 62 30.71 -17.15 12.80
C LYS A 62 31.62 -17.41 13.99
N CYS A 63 32.31 -18.55 13.97
CA CYS A 63 33.38 -18.86 14.91
C CYS A 63 34.65 -18.10 14.51
N ASP A 64 34.72 -16.82 14.88
CA ASP A 64 35.96 -16.03 14.95
C ASP A 64 36.06 -15.42 16.34
N SER A 65 36.39 -16.23 17.36
CA SER A 65 37.00 -15.72 18.59
C SER A 65 37.47 -16.86 19.46
N SER A 66 38.78 -16.79 19.74
CA SER A 66 39.55 -17.52 20.72
C SER A 66 38.97 -17.48 22.13
N ALA A 67 39.50 -18.40 22.94
CA ALA A 67 39.55 -18.46 24.39
C ALA A 67 38.42 -19.23 25.05
N ASP A 68 38.82 -20.39 25.57
CA ASP A 68 38.50 -20.91 26.90
C ASP A 68 37.21 -20.40 27.52
N LEU A 69 36.24 -21.30 27.70
CA LEU A 69 35.58 -21.51 29.00
C LEU A 69 34.64 -22.72 28.92
N ALA A 70 34.67 -23.49 30.00
CA ALA A 70 34.12 -24.83 30.18
C ALA A 70 32.59 -24.96 29.94
N PRO A 71 32.09 -26.16 29.57
CA PRO A 71 30.67 -26.38 29.39
C PRO A 71 29.96 -26.60 30.73
N PRO A 72 28.78 -26.02 30.96
CA PRO A 72 27.93 -26.39 32.09
C PRO A 72 27.14 -27.66 31.74
N THR A 73 27.02 -28.50 32.75
CA THR A 73 26.33 -29.79 32.78
C THR A 73 24.82 -29.65 32.97
N HIS A 74 24.09 -30.70 32.54
CA HIS A 74 22.67 -31.03 32.83
C HIS A 74 21.64 -30.19 32.03
N SER A 75 20.62 -30.73 31.38
CA SER A 75 19.71 -31.78 31.85
C SER A 75 19.12 -32.63 30.73
N SER A 76 19.00 -33.92 31.05
CA SER A 76 18.25 -34.98 30.39
C SER A 76 16.78 -34.66 30.13
N LYS A 77 16.28 -34.97 28.92
CA LYS A 77 14.89 -35.45 28.71
C LYS A 77 14.75 -36.22 27.39
N ALA A 78 14.56 -37.53 27.56
CA ALA A 78 13.86 -38.51 26.71
C ALA A 78 14.21 -38.59 25.21
N ALA A 79 15.21 -39.42 24.87
CA ALA A 79 15.28 -40.06 23.56
C ALA A 79 14.72 -41.49 23.68
N PHE A 80 13.65 -41.76 22.92
CA PHE A 80 13.13 -43.11 22.73
C PHE A 80 14.19 -43.98 22.02
N ARG A 81 14.71 -44.97 22.74
CA ARG A 81 15.66 -45.96 22.23
C ARG A 81 14.87 -47.13 21.65
N VAL A 82 14.64 -47.13 20.34
CA VAL A 82 14.11 -48.31 19.64
C VAL A 82 15.27 -49.26 19.40
N TRP A 83 15.18 -50.43 20.02
CA TRP A 83 16.11 -51.55 19.84
C TRP A 83 15.95 -52.12 18.42
N ALA A 84 17.04 -52.21 17.67
CA ALA A 84 17.15 -53.13 16.54
C ALA A 84 17.87 -54.40 16.99
N PRO A 85 17.56 -55.56 16.40
CA PRO A 85 17.87 -56.87 16.97
C PRO A 85 19.37 -57.16 17.08
N SER A 86 19.76 -57.71 18.23
CA SER A 86 20.85 -58.67 18.39
C SER A 86 20.76 -59.75 17.29
N GLN A 87 21.83 -60.31 16.73
CA GLN A 87 22.72 -61.26 17.38
C GLN A 87 24.00 -61.43 16.55
N HIS A 88 25.17 -61.14 17.11
CA HIS A 88 26.14 -62.18 17.49
C HIS A 88 27.26 -61.55 18.33
N PRO A 89 27.64 -62.18 19.47
CA PRO A 89 28.65 -61.67 20.39
C PRO A 89 30.07 -61.94 19.88
N PRO A 90 31.09 -61.18 20.33
CA PRO A 90 32.47 -61.40 19.94
C PRO A 90 33.02 -62.59 20.74
N SER A 91 33.22 -63.73 20.08
CA SER A 91 34.02 -64.82 20.66
C SER A 91 35.48 -64.67 20.25
N LYS A 92 36.31 -64.67 21.29
CA LYS A 92 37.75 -64.45 21.28
C LYS A 92 38.47 -65.63 20.65
N CYS A 93 39.75 -65.39 20.39
CA CYS A 93 40.84 -66.36 20.28
C CYS A 93 41.22 -66.81 18.87
N CYS A 94 42.28 -66.15 18.41
CA CYS A 94 43.49 -66.75 17.90
C CYS A 94 43.48 -67.24 16.43
N THR A 95 44.49 -66.76 15.70
CA THR A 95 45.03 -67.31 14.46
C THR A 95 44.08 -67.36 13.26
N ALA A 96 43.85 -66.22 12.60
CA ALA A 96 43.32 -66.18 11.24
C ALA A 96 43.84 -64.98 10.41
N GLU A 97 45.00 -64.41 10.76
CA GLU A 97 45.55 -63.22 10.08
C GLU A 97 46.02 -63.47 8.64
N GLU A 98 46.08 -64.73 8.17
CA GLU A 98 46.55 -65.05 6.81
C GLU A 98 45.42 -65.40 5.83
N THR A 99 44.22 -65.80 6.29
CA THR A 99 43.11 -66.18 5.39
C THR A 99 42.21 -65.01 4.99
N CYS A 100 42.21 -63.89 5.74
CA CYS A 100 41.49 -62.68 5.34
C CYS A 100 42.10 -61.99 4.11
N GLN A 101 43.42 -62.11 3.87
CA GLN A 101 44.09 -61.41 2.77
C GLN A 101 43.65 -61.90 1.37
N VAL A 102 43.13 -63.12 1.26
CA VAL A 102 42.66 -63.67 -0.03
C VAL A 102 41.25 -63.16 -0.37
N LEU A 103 40.39 -62.94 0.63
CA LEU A 103 39.05 -62.39 0.42
C LEU A 103 39.04 -60.87 0.31
N GLU A 104 40.01 -60.17 0.91
CA GLU A 104 40.14 -58.71 0.82
C GLU A 104 40.46 -58.22 -0.59
N LYS A 105 41.20 -59.00 -1.41
CA LYS A 105 41.53 -58.60 -2.80
C LYS A 105 40.31 -58.51 -3.73
N LYS A 106 39.16 -59.11 -3.38
CA LYS A 106 37.95 -59.10 -4.22
C LYS A 106 36.78 -58.31 -3.63
N ARG A 107 36.87 -57.85 -2.38
CA ARG A 107 35.84 -56.98 -1.81
C ARG A 107 35.97 -55.58 -2.38
N LYS A 108 35.06 -55.21 -3.29
CA LYS A 108 34.86 -53.82 -3.69
C LYS A 108 34.31 -53.08 -2.48
N GLY A 109 35.20 -52.49 -1.68
CA GLY A 109 34.81 -51.63 -0.58
C GLY A 109 33.93 -50.47 -1.05
N ALA A 110 33.24 -49.87 -0.09
CA ALA A 110 32.87 -48.46 -0.07
C ALA A 110 33.32 -47.61 -1.28
N HIS A 111 32.42 -47.29 -2.21
CA HIS A 111 32.79 -46.37 -3.29
C HIS A 111 32.76 -44.92 -2.79
N PRO A 112 33.88 -44.16 -2.87
CA PRO A 112 34.01 -42.82 -2.30
C PRO A 112 32.99 -41.83 -2.84
N SER A 113 32.52 -42.02 -4.08
CA SER A 113 31.55 -41.12 -4.70
C SER A 113 30.16 -41.13 -4.07
N TYR A 114 29.86 -42.07 -3.18
CA TYR A 114 28.58 -42.14 -2.47
C TYR A 114 28.69 -41.68 -1.01
N ALA A 115 29.84 -41.21 -0.57
CA ALA A 115 30.01 -40.65 0.78
C ALA A 115 30.06 -39.12 0.71
N ASP A 116 29.64 -38.45 1.79
CA ASP A 116 29.72 -36.99 1.85
C ASP A 116 31.20 -36.59 1.96
N PRO A 117 31.74 -35.76 1.04
CA PRO A 117 33.11 -35.27 1.15
C PRO A 117 33.22 -34.41 2.41
N THR A 118 34.20 -34.70 3.27
CA THR A 118 34.44 -33.84 4.45
C THR A 118 35.25 -32.59 4.12
N GLY A 119 35.97 -32.60 3.00
CA GLY A 119 36.99 -31.60 2.67
C GLY A 119 38.30 -31.79 3.41
N GLU A 120 38.39 -32.72 4.37
CA GLU A 120 39.61 -32.98 5.12
C GLU A 120 40.60 -33.81 4.30
N VAL A 121 41.85 -33.34 4.24
CA VAL A 121 42.98 -34.03 3.63
C VAL A 121 44.08 -34.19 4.68
N LEU A 122 44.41 -35.42 5.03
CA LEU A 122 45.48 -35.75 5.97
C LEU A 122 46.75 -36.10 5.20
N LEU A 123 47.82 -35.35 5.43
CA LEU A 123 49.15 -35.65 4.90
C LEU A 123 49.91 -36.50 5.92
N ARG A 124 50.21 -37.76 5.58
CA ARG A 124 51.05 -38.64 6.40
C ARG A 124 52.25 -39.13 5.61
N ARG A 125 53.42 -39.15 6.22
CA ARG A 125 54.59 -39.84 5.66
C ARG A 125 54.47 -41.33 5.98
N LYS A 126 54.42 -42.17 4.94
CA LYS A 126 54.48 -43.63 5.06
C LYS A 126 55.60 -44.12 4.16
N ASN A 127 56.56 -44.86 4.72
CA ASN A 127 57.76 -45.35 4.01
C ASN A 127 58.55 -44.24 3.31
N GLY A 128 58.76 -43.10 3.96
CA GLY A 128 59.51 -41.96 3.41
C GLY A 128 58.75 -41.11 2.37
N VAL A 129 57.62 -41.59 1.85
CA VAL A 129 56.81 -40.88 0.85
C VAL A 129 55.66 -40.14 1.54
N LYS A 130 55.42 -38.88 1.16
CA LYS A 130 54.24 -38.12 1.59
C LYS A 130 53.01 -38.70 0.87
N VAL A 131 52.09 -39.30 1.63
CA VAL A 131 50.81 -39.83 1.15
C VAL A 131 49.68 -38.88 1.58
N GLN A 132 48.82 -38.52 0.65
CA GLN A 132 47.59 -37.76 0.90
C GLN A 132 46.44 -38.73 1.20
N TYR A 133 45.77 -38.56 2.33
CA TYR A 133 44.57 -39.29 2.71
C TYR A 133 43.37 -38.34 2.62
N ILE A 134 42.37 -38.68 1.82
CA ILE A 134 41.12 -37.92 1.71
C ILE A 134 40.08 -38.56 2.63
N VAL A 135 39.49 -37.77 3.52
CA VAL A 135 38.50 -38.26 4.49
C VAL A 135 37.08 -38.03 3.96
N TYR A 136 36.22 -39.05 4.04
CA TYR A 136 34.80 -38.96 3.72
C TYR A 136 33.95 -39.25 4.96
N ASN A 137 32.83 -38.54 5.11
CA ASN A 137 31.84 -38.86 6.13
C ASN A 137 31.02 -40.06 5.65
N SER A 138 31.02 -41.13 6.42
CA SER A 138 30.32 -42.37 6.06
C SER A 138 28.87 -42.41 6.53
N LYS A 139 28.21 -41.25 6.67
CA LYS A 139 26.76 -41.19 6.89
C LYS A 139 26.08 -41.81 5.67
N ILE A 140 25.49 -43.00 5.83
CA ILE A 140 24.73 -43.69 4.80
C ILE A 140 23.26 -43.64 5.19
N PRO A 141 22.36 -43.25 4.26
CA PRO A 141 22.67 -42.83 2.90
C PRO A 141 23.06 -41.34 2.86
N SER A 142 24.21 -41.01 2.27
CA SER A 142 24.64 -39.62 2.14
C SER A 142 23.73 -38.92 1.13
N VAL A 143 23.37 -37.65 1.38
CA VAL A 143 22.46 -36.92 0.47
C VAL A 143 23.10 -36.83 -0.92
N TYR A 144 24.41 -36.60 -0.97
CA TYR A 144 25.18 -36.58 -2.20
C TYR A 144 25.15 -37.94 -2.91
N GLY A 145 25.37 -39.03 -2.18
CA GLY A 145 25.37 -40.39 -2.71
C GLY A 145 23.99 -40.86 -3.19
N ILE A 146 22.91 -40.46 -2.51
CA ILE A 146 21.53 -40.69 -2.98
C ILE A 146 21.31 -39.94 -4.28
N ASN A 147 21.62 -38.65 -4.32
CA ASN A 147 21.42 -37.83 -5.52
C ASN A 147 22.24 -38.35 -6.70
N LYS A 148 23.49 -38.77 -6.45
CA LYS A 148 24.33 -39.38 -7.47
C LYS A 148 23.78 -40.72 -7.94
N ARG A 149 23.30 -41.59 -7.03
CA ARG A 149 22.61 -42.84 -7.42
C ARG A 149 21.33 -42.59 -8.20
N LEU A 150 20.57 -41.56 -7.85
CA LEU A 150 19.36 -41.18 -8.58
C LEU A 150 19.71 -40.63 -9.97
N ALA A 151 20.79 -39.84 -10.08
CA ALA A 151 21.31 -39.35 -11.35
C ALA A 151 21.85 -40.50 -12.22
N GLU A 152 22.61 -41.44 -11.66
CA GLU A 152 23.11 -42.64 -12.34
C GLU A 152 21.94 -43.52 -12.80
N LYS A 153 20.94 -43.79 -11.94
CA LYS A 153 19.72 -44.51 -12.33
C LYS A 153 18.91 -43.78 -13.41
N LYS A 154 18.86 -42.46 -13.37
CA LYS A 154 18.17 -41.67 -14.39
C LYS A 154 18.92 -41.75 -15.72
N ALA A 155 20.26 -41.66 -15.69
CA ALA A 155 21.10 -41.83 -16.86
C ALA A 155 21.05 -43.26 -17.42
N GLU A 156 20.98 -44.28 -16.56
CA GLU A 156 20.73 -45.68 -16.97
C GLU A 156 19.36 -45.82 -17.61
N ARG A 157 18.30 -45.26 -17.03
CA ARG A 157 16.96 -45.24 -17.66
C ARG A 157 16.95 -44.50 -18.99
N GLU A 158 17.58 -43.33 -19.09
CA GLU A 158 17.67 -42.58 -20.34
C GLU A 158 18.48 -43.36 -21.40
N ARG A 159 19.49 -44.13 -21.01
CA ARG A 159 20.24 -45.03 -21.92
C ARG A 159 19.44 -46.26 -22.32
N GLU A 160 18.68 -46.83 -21.39
CA GLU A 160 17.75 -47.93 -21.67
C GLU A 160 16.64 -47.45 -22.60
N GLU A 161 15.98 -46.32 -22.32
CA GLU A 161 14.93 -45.72 -23.16
C GLU A 161 15.44 -45.32 -24.56
N ASN A 162 16.69 -44.87 -24.69
CA ASN A 162 17.31 -44.53 -25.97
C ASN A 162 18.03 -45.69 -26.67
N SER A 163 18.14 -46.86 -26.02
CA SER A 163 18.71 -48.05 -26.63
C SER A 163 17.84 -48.49 -27.82
N PRO A 164 18.43 -48.79 -29.00
CA PRO A 164 17.68 -49.32 -30.13
C PRO A 164 16.96 -50.65 -29.80
N LEU A 165 17.35 -51.33 -28.71
CA LEU A 165 16.69 -52.55 -28.22
C LEU A 165 15.43 -52.28 -27.38
N PHE A 166 15.28 -51.09 -26.76
CA PHE A 166 14.06 -50.71 -26.02
C PHE A 166 13.00 -50.06 -26.91
N LYS A 167 13.37 -49.75 -28.17
CA LYS A 167 12.44 -49.42 -29.26
C LYS A 167 11.71 -50.65 -29.84
N TYR A 168 11.96 -51.85 -29.31
CA TYR A 168 11.22 -53.07 -29.62
C TYR A 168 10.69 -53.69 -28.33
N GLY A 169 9.39 -53.50 -28.06
CA GLY A 169 8.76 -54.04 -26.84
C GLY A 169 7.43 -53.43 -26.44
N LEU A 170 6.80 -52.55 -27.23
CA LEU A 170 5.35 -52.43 -27.21
C LEU A 170 4.83 -53.51 -28.14
N ALA A 171 4.08 -54.46 -27.58
CA ALA A 171 3.57 -55.65 -28.24
C ALA A 171 3.20 -55.40 -29.71
N LEU A 172 3.83 -56.14 -30.61
CA LEU A 172 3.47 -56.28 -32.02
C LEU A 172 2.12 -57.01 -32.22
N ILE A 173 1.19 -56.84 -31.28
CA ILE A 173 -0.14 -57.46 -31.30
C ILE A 173 -1.16 -56.40 -30.88
N GLU A 174 -1.32 -55.39 -31.73
CA GLU A 174 -2.52 -54.54 -31.84
C GLU A 174 -2.22 -53.61 -33.02
N GLY A 175 -2.89 -53.82 -34.16
CA GLY A 175 -2.63 -53.08 -35.40
C GLY A 175 -2.79 -51.57 -35.26
N GLU A 176 -2.69 -50.81 -36.36
CA GLU A 176 -2.91 -49.35 -36.36
C GLU A 176 -4.16 -48.90 -35.58
N ALA A 177 -5.17 -49.77 -35.45
CA ALA A 177 -6.33 -49.58 -34.60
C ALA A 177 -6.00 -49.39 -33.11
N GLY A 178 -5.18 -50.26 -32.49
CA GLY A 178 -4.85 -50.18 -31.06
C GLY A 178 -3.99 -48.96 -30.72
N GLN A 179 -3.05 -48.58 -31.58
CA GLN A 179 -2.31 -47.32 -31.41
C GLN A 179 -3.22 -46.08 -31.55
N LYS A 180 -4.19 -46.10 -32.47
CA LYS A 180 -5.20 -45.04 -32.59
C LYS A 180 -6.10 -45.00 -31.35
N GLU A 181 -6.42 -46.14 -30.75
CA GLU A 181 -7.21 -46.22 -29.51
C GLU A 181 -6.43 -45.73 -28.29
N ALA A 182 -5.18 -46.15 -28.08
CA ALA A 182 -4.34 -45.64 -27.00
C ALA A 182 -4.12 -44.13 -27.11
N ARG A 183 -3.92 -43.62 -28.34
CA ARG A 183 -3.84 -42.17 -28.60
C ARG A 183 -5.17 -41.46 -28.31
N ARG A 184 -6.31 -42.07 -28.64
CA ARG A 184 -7.64 -41.55 -28.29
C ARG A 184 -7.86 -41.55 -26.78
N ALA A 185 -7.45 -42.59 -26.06
CA ALA A 185 -7.55 -42.69 -24.61
C ALA A 185 -6.69 -41.62 -23.92
N LEU A 186 -5.43 -41.47 -24.31
CA LEU A 186 -4.53 -40.44 -23.78
C LEU A 186 -5.07 -39.02 -24.05
N LEU A 187 -5.57 -38.75 -25.26
CA LEU A 187 -6.19 -37.46 -25.58
C LEU A 187 -7.47 -37.21 -24.78
N GLN A 188 -8.26 -38.25 -24.49
CA GLN A 188 -9.42 -38.13 -23.62
C GLN A 188 -9.02 -37.83 -22.16
N GLU A 189 -7.99 -38.48 -21.64
CA GLU A 189 -7.46 -38.20 -20.29
C GLU A 189 -6.90 -36.78 -20.19
N LEU A 190 -6.07 -36.35 -21.14
CA LEU A 190 -5.55 -34.98 -21.20
C LEU A 190 -6.67 -33.95 -21.30
N ARG A 191 -7.75 -34.26 -22.04
CA ARG A 191 -8.92 -33.39 -22.13
C ARG A 191 -9.69 -33.34 -20.81
N ARG A 192 -9.80 -34.45 -20.06
CA ARG A 192 -10.39 -34.48 -18.71
C ARG A 192 -9.55 -33.67 -17.73
N CYS A 193 -8.23 -33.85 -17.69
CA CYS A 193 -7.34 -33.07 -16.83
C CYS A 193 -7.42 -31.57 -17.12
N ASN A 194 -7.42 -31.16 -18.40
CA ASN A 194 -7.59 -29.75 -18.76
C ASN A 194 -8.95 -29.18 -18.33
N GLN A 195 -10.03 -29.97 -18.42
CA GLN A 195 -11.36 -29.56 -17.96
C GLN A 195 -11.42 -29.42 -16.44
N GLU A 196 -10.82 -30.34 -15.70
CA GLU A 196 -10.72 -30.24 -14.24
C GLU A 196 -9.88 -29.04 -13.81
N GLN A 197 -8.75 -28.80 -14.46
CA GLN A 197 -7.90 -27.65 -14.17
C GLN A 197 -8.61 -26.32 -14.49
N ALA A 198 -9.34 -26.24 -15.59
CA ALA A 198 -10.18 -25.09 -15.92
C ALA A 198 -11.32 -24.89 -14.93
N ARG A 199 -11.91 -25.98 -14.40
CA ARG A 199 -12.95 -25.92 -13.36
C ARG A 199 -12.37 -25.41 -12.04
N LEU A 200 -11.23 -25.95 -11.60
CA LEU A 200 -10.55 -25.50 -10.38
C LEU A 200 -10.17 -24.01 -10.47
N SER A 201 -9.63 -23.58 -11.60
CA SER A 201 -9.29 -22.17 -11.83
C SER A 201 -10.52 -21.24 -11.76
N LYS A 202 -11.68 -21.67 -12.29
CA LYS A 202 -12.95 -20.94 -12.15
C LYS A 202 -13.43 -20.90 -10.71
N GLU A 203 -13.36 -22.00 -9.97
CA GLU A 203 -13.74 -22.07 -8.56
C GLU A 203 -12.84 -21.19 -7.68
N GLU A 204 -11.53 -21.16 -7.94
CA GLU A 204 -10.59 -20.24 -7.27
C GLU A 204 -10.89 -18.78 -7.60
N GLY A 205 -11.16 -18.44 -8.87
CA GLY A 205 -11.56 -17.09 -9.26
C GLY A 205 -12.86 -16.61 -8.59
N LEU A 206 -13.85 -17.49 -8.42
CA LEU A 206 -15.07 -17.18 -7.68
C LEU A 206 -14.82 -16.96 -6.19
N ARG A 207 -13.94 -17.77 -5.57
CA ARG A 207 -13.53 -17.59 -4.17
C ARG A 207 -12.77 -16.30 -3.94
N GLU A 208 -11.86 -15.92 -4.85
CA GLU A 208 -11.18 -14.63 -4.77
C GLU A 208 -12.15 -13.46 -4.93
N ARG A 209 -13.09 -13.53 -5.87
CA ARG A 209 -14.13 -12.50 -6.04
C ARG A 209 -14.98 -12.35 -4.78
N ALA A 210 -15.38 -13.45 -4.15
CA ALA A 210 -16.12 -13.44 -2.89
C ALA A 210 -15.30 -12.78 -1.75
N ARG A 211 -14.00 -13.05 -1.67
CA ARG A 211 -13.10 -12.41 -0.69
C ARG A 211 -12.97 -10.90 -0.93
N ARG A 212 -12.84 -10.47 -2.19
CA ARG A 212 -12.78 -9.04 -2.54
C ARG A 212 -14.07 -8.31 -2.17
N LEU A 213 -15.24 -8.87 -2.53
CA LEU A 213 -16.54 -8.31 -2.16
C LEU A 213 -16.75 -8.25 -0.64
N ALA A 214 -16.31 -9.27 0.10
CA ALA A 214 -16.37 -9.26 1.57
C ALA A 214 -15.49 -8.16 2.18
N HIS A 215 -14.30 -7.95 1.62
CA HIS A 215 -13.41 -6.88 2.04
C HIS A 215 -13.98 -5.49 1.72
N GLU A 216 -14.51 -5.29 0.51
CA GLU A 216 -15.18 -4.05 0.10
C GLU A 216 -16.37 -3.72 1.02
N ARG A 217 -17.20 -4.72 1.36
CA ARG A 217 -18.30 -4.55 2.33
C ARG A 217 -17.80 -4.14 3.71
N ALA A 218 -16.71 -4.75 4.19
CA ALA A 218 -16.12 -4.39 5.47
C ALA A 218 -15.57 -2.95 5.48
N VAL A 219 -14.94 -2.51 4.38
CA VAL A 219 -14.47 -1.13 4.22
C VAL A 219 -15.63 -0.13 4.18
N VAL A 220 -16.70 -0.43 3.43
CA VAL A 220 -17.91 0.41 3.39
C VAL A 220 -18.56 0.52 4.76
N GLN A 221 -18.68 -0.59 5.51
CA GLN A 221 -19.21 -0.57 6.88
C GLN A 221 -18.33 0.22 7.84
N HIS A 222 -17.01 0.11 7.73
CA HIS A 222 -16.07 0.89 8.52
C HIS A 222 -16.22 2.39 8.23
N ASN A 223 -16.24 2.78 6.95
CA ASN A 223 -16.39 4.18 6.55
C ASN A 223 -17.75 4.75 6.95
N ALA A 224 -18.83 3.96 6.87
CA ALA A 224 -20.14 4.37 7.36
C ALA A 224 -20.13 4.57 8.89
N GLY A 225 -19.41 3.73 9.64
CA GLY A 225 -19.25 3.87 11.08
C GLY A 225 -18.43 5.09 11.48
N GLU A 226 -17.35 5.40 10.75
CA GLU A 226 -16.55 6.63 10.95
C GLU A 226 -17.37 7.88 10.60
N ALA A 227 -18.08 7.89 9.48
CA ALA A 227 -18.94 9.01 9.10
C ALA A 227 -20.06 9.27 10.12
N ALA A 228 -20.65 8.21 10.71
CA ALA A 228 -21.65 8.35 11.76
C ALA A 228 -21.05 8.97 13.05
N ARG A 229 -19.81 8.61 13.41
CA ARG A 229 -19.10 9.23 14.55
C ARG A 229 -18.77 10.68 14.28
N GLU A 230 -18.30 11.01 13.09
CA GLU A 230 -18.03 12.39 12.67
C GLU A 230 -19.31 13.25 12.70
N GLU A 231 -20.45 12.71 12.24
CA GLU A 231 -21.74 13.39 12.36
C GLU A 231 -22.15 13.59 13.82
N GLU A 232 -22.01 12.57 14.68
CA GLU A 232 -22.28 12.68 16.12
C GLU A 232 -21.40 13.76 16.77
N ASP A 233 -20.10 13.77 16.50
CA ASP A 233 -19.18 14.77 17.05
C ASP A 233 -19.46 16.18 16.50
N ALA A 234 -19.82 16.31 15.23
CA ALA A 234 -20.24 17.58 14.64
C ALA A 234 -21.55 18.08 15.27
N THR A 235 -22.51 17.19 15.59
CA THR A 235 -23.74 17.58 16.28
C THR A 235 -23.46 18.01 17.73
N ARG A 236 -22.59 17.30 18.45
CA ARG A 236 -22.15 17.67 19.80
C ARG A 236 -21.45 19.02 19.81
N LYS A 237 -20.55 19.27 18.86
CA LYS A 237 -19.87 20.57 18.70
C LYS A 237 -20.87 21.70 18.42
N LYS A 238 -21.85 21.48 17.52
CA LYS A 238 -22.92 22.46 17.25
C LYS A 238 -23.79 22.75 18.47
N MET A 239 -24.05 21.75 19.32
CA MET A 239 -24.79 21.95 20.57
C MET A 239 -23.98 22.78 21.57
N MET A 240 -22.70 22.47 21.75
CA MET A 240 -21.76 23.25 22.57
C MET A 240 -21.64 24.70 22.08
N ASP A 241 -21.51 24.92 20.77
CA ASP A 241 -21.44 26.25 20.18
C ASP A 241 -22.75 27.03 20.40
N ARG A 242 -23.91 26.37 20.27
CA ARG A 242 -25.21 26.98 20.56
C ARG A 242 -25.36 27.35 22.02
N GLU A 243 -24.90 26.52 22.94
CA GLU A 243 -24.91 26.81 24.38
C GLU A 243 -23.98 27.98 24.71
N ALA A 244 -22.77 28.02 24.14
CA ALA A 244 -21.84 29.14 24.29
C ALA A 244 -22.42 30.46 23.76
N VAL A 245 -23.11 30.43 22.61
CA VAL A 245 -23.81 31.60 22.05
C VAL A 245 -24.97 32.03 22.95
N ARG A 246 -25.74 31.10 23.53
CA ARG A 246 -26.81 31.40 24.49
C ARG A 246 -26.26 32.04 25.77
N GLU A 247 -25.19 31.48 26.34
CA GLU A 247 -24.52 32.07 27.51
C GLU A 247 -23.97 33.47 27.20
N ALA A 248 -23.34 33.66 26.04
CA ALA A 248 -22.84 34.97 25.62
C ALA A 248 -23.98 35.99 25.45
N ALA A 249 -25.14 35.56 24.93
CA ALA A 249 -26.32 36.41 24.81
C ALA A 249 -26.90 36.80 26.18
N VAL A 250 -26.95 35.87 27.14
CA VAL A 250 -27.39 36.15 28.53
C VAL A 250 -26.40 37.09 29.23
N LYS A 251 -25.08 36.87 29.08
CA LYS A 251 -24.03 37.78 29.59
C LYS A 251 -24.12 39.17 28.96
N ALA A 252 -24.43 39.27 27.67
CA ALA A 252 -24.63 40.55 27.00
C ALA A 252 -25.90 41.28 27.44
N LEU A 253 -26.99 40.54 27.73
CA LEU A 253 -28.23 41.11 28.28
C LEU A 253 -28.02 41.63 29.70
N THR A 254 -27.39 40.84 30.58
CA THR A 254 -27.08 41.24 31.96
C THR A 254 -26.15 42.46 32.01
N LEU A 255 -25.06 42.49 31.22
CA LEU A 255 -24.21 43.68 31.08
C LEU A 255 -24.97 44.92 30.57
N ARG A 256 -26.00 44.73 29.73
CA ARG A 256 -26.83 45.83 29.23
C ARG A 256 -27.83 46.33 30.28
N GLU A 257 -28.31 45.43 31.14
CA GLU A 257 -29.14 45.78 32.30
C GLU A 257 -28.33 46.51 33.38
N GLU A 258 -27.11 46.06 33.68
CA GLU A 258 -26.16 46.76 34.56
C GLU A 258 -25.87 48.18 34.04
N ARG A 259 -25.53 48.32 32.76
CA ARG A 259 -25.31 49.64 32.13
C ARG A 259 -26.55 50.53 32.13
N ARG A 260 -27.76 49.94 32.10
CA ARG A 260 -29.02 50.71 32.19
C ARG A 260 -29.34 51.11 33.62
N ALA A 261 -28.97 50.29 34.62
CA ALA A 261 -29.06 50.64 36.02
C ALA A 261 -28.11 51.80 36.36
N ASP A 262 -26.89 51.78 35.83
CA ASP A 262 -25.90 52.86 36.01
C ASP A 262 -26.27 54.14 35.23
N ALA A 263 -26.88 54.02 34.05
CA ALA A 263 -27.30 55.19 33.25
C ALA A 263 -28.58 55.89 33.76
N ASN A 264 -29.33 55.28 34.69
CA ASN A 264 -30.58 55.84 35.21
C ASN A 264 -30.43 56.71 36.47
N VAL A 265 -29.20 56.95 36.95
CA VAL A 265 -28.95 57.78 38.14
C VAL A 265 -28.72 59.26 37.78
N ASP A 266 -28.31 59.60 36.56
CA ASP A 266 -27.88 60.96 36.20
C ASP A 266 -28.77 61.72 35.18
N ALA A 267 -29.96 61.21 34.87
CA ALA A 267 -30.89 61.86 33.92
C ALA A 267 -32.23 62.26 34.58
N ARG A 268 -32.17 63.01 35.67
CA ARG A 268 -33.32 63.68 36.30
C ARG A 268 -33.05 65.18 36.46
N VAL A 269 -32.89 65.90 35.34
CA VAL A 269 -32.78 67.36 35.35
C VAL A 269 -33.54 67.95 34.15
N VAL A 270 -34.69 68.53 34.47
CA VAL A 270 -35.31 69.71 33.82
C VAL A 270 -35.75 69.53 32.35
N ALA A 271 -37.00 69.13 32.18
CA ALA A 271 -37.82 69.55 31.04
C ALA A 271 -38.92 70.47 31.58
N SER A 272 -38.63 71.77 31.64
CA SER A 272 -39.60 72.83 31.90
C SER A 272 -40.06 73.42 30.57
N GLY A 273 -41.37 73.29 30.30
CA GLY A 273 -42.19 74.22 29.53
C GLY A 273 -41.84 74.39 28.05
N TRP A 274 -42.55 73.67 27.18
CA TRP A 274 -42.95 74.17 25.86
C TRP A 274 -44.13 73.33 25.33
N ASP A 275 -45.34 73.80 25.60
CA ASP A 275 -46.60 73.27 25.07
C ASP A 275 -46.75 73.72 23.61
N GLY A 276 -46.43 72.81 22.69
CA GLY A 276 -46.55 73.05 21.24
C GLY A 276 -46.13 71.90 20.32
N LYS A 277 -45.66 70.76 20.87
CA LYS A 277 -45.11 69.63 20.09
C LYS A 277 -46.05 68.44 19.86
N ASP A 278 -47.26 68.46 20.42
CA ASP A 278 -48.16 67.30 20.39
C ASP A 278 -48.51 66.80 18.99
N GLU A 279 -48.59 67.66 17.97
CA GLU A 279 -48.91 67.21 16.60
C GLU A 279 -47.71 66.60 15.87
N ASP A 280 -46.54 67.18 15.99
CA ASP A 280 -45.33 66.66 15.33
C ASP A 280 -44.82 65.39 16.01
N ASP A 281 -44.95 65.29 17.34
CA ASP A 281 -44.65 64.05 18.07
C ASP A 281 -45.65 62.94 17.72
N ARG A 282 -46.95 63.26 17.54
CA ARG A 282 -47.94 62.28 17.02
C ARG A 282 -47.61 61.83 15.60
N ARG A 283 -47.20 62.75 14.71
CA ARG A 283 -46.78 62.39 13.34
C ARG A 283 -45.53 61.52 13.34
N HIS A 284 -44.55 61.84 14.19
CA HIS A 284 -43.35 61.05 14.36
C HIS A 284 -43.66 59.65 14.89
N LEU A 285 -44.47 59.53 15.95
CA LEU A 285 -44.92 58.24 16.49
C LEU A 285 -45.67 57.42 15.43
N ALA A 286 -46.58 58.04 14.67
CA ALA A 286 -47.29 57.36 13.58
C ALA A 286 -46.34 56.89 12.46
N ALA A 287 -45.28 57.65 12.14
CA ALA A 287 -44.27 57.22 11.16
C ALA A 287 -43.41 56.06 11.68
N VAL A 288 -43.06 56.08 12.98
CA VAL A 288 -42.35 54.98 13.65
C VAL A 288 -43.21 53.72 13.71
N GLU A 289 -44.51 53.84 13.99
CA GLU A 289 -45.44 52.70 13.98
C GLU A 289 -45.59 52.09 12.59
N ARG A 290 -45.72 52.90 11.53
CA ARG A 290 -45.77 52.38 10.14
C ARG A 290 -44.48 51.67 9.74
N THR A 291 -43.32 52.23 10.08
CA THR A 291 -42.03 51.60 9.78
C THR A 291 -41.84 50.30 10.57
N ARG A 292 -42.34 50.23 11.81
CA ARG A 292 -42.39 49.00 12.60
C ARG A 292 -43.31 47.95 11.98
N GLN A 293 -44.52 48.32 11.56
CA GLN A 293 -45.45 47.41 10.87
C GLN A 293 -44.84 46.86 9.58
N LEU A 294 -44.23 47.70 8.74
CA LEU A 294 -43.53 47.26 7.52
C LEU A 294 -42.33 46.35 7.81
N ALA A 295 -41.64 46.55 8.94
CA ALA A 295 -40.55 45.67 9.36
C ALA A 295 -41.07 44.30 9.83
N GLU A 296 -42.18 44.27 10.57
CA GLU A 296 -42.84 43.03 11.02
C GLU A 296 -43.43 42.24 9.83
N GLU A 297 -44.03 42.92 8.84
CA GLU A 297 -44.51 42.31 7.60
C GLU A 297 -43.37 41.73 6.77
N ASN A 298 -42.26 42.46 6.60
CA ASN A 298 -41.06 41.95 5.93
C ASN A 298 -40.46 40.74 6.65
N PHE A 299 -40.47 40.75 7.99
CA PHE A 299 -40.00 39.62 8.79
C PHE A 299 -40.89 38.39 8.58
N ARG A 300 -42.22 38.56 8.62
CA ARG A 300 -43.18 37.47 8.34
C ARG A 300 -43.03 36.92 6.91
N ALA A 301 -42.88 37.79 5.91
CA ALA A 301 -42.66 37.39 4.53
C ALA A 301 -41.31 36.66 4.34
N ALA A 302 -40.25 37.08 5.05
CA ALA A 302 -38.97 36.40 5.03
C ALA A 302 -39.02 35.02 5.71
N GLU A 303 -39.73 34.88 6.82
CA GLU A 303 -39.99 33.60 7.49
C GLU A 303 -40.80 32.65 6.60
N GLN A 304 -41.86 33.14 5.94
CA GLN A 304 -42.63 32.35 4.98
C GLN A 304 -41.76 31.84 3.83
N ARG A 305 -40.94 32.69 3.20
CA ARG A 305 -40.01 32.27 2.14
C ARG A 305 -38.98 31.26 2.64
N ARG A 306 -38.51 31.38 3.88
CA ARG A 306 -37.60 30.39 4.49
C ARG A 306 -38.32 29.06 4.73
N ALA A 307 -39.56 29.08 5.18
CA ALA A 307 -40.38 27.88 5.37
C ALA A 307 -40.69 27.19 4.03
N GLU A 308 -41.06 27.94 2.99
CA GLU A 308 -41.28 27.43 1.63
C GLU A 308 -40.02 26.79 1.05
N ARG A 309 -38.85 27.43 1.20
CA ARG A 309 -37.57 26.84 0.75
C ARG A 309 -37.25 25.54 1.49
N LYS A 310 -37.49 25.48 2.80
CA LYS A 310 -37.29 24.26 3.59
C LYS A 310 -38.24 23.15 3.17
N ALA A 311 -39.50 23.47 2.89
CA ALA A 311 -40.48 22.52 2.36
C ALA A 311 -40.06 21.99 0.98
N GLN A 312 -39.62 22.87 0.07
CA GLN A 312 -39.11 22.47 -1.25
C GLN A 312 -37.85 21.61 -1.15
N GLU A 313 -36.92 21.91 -0.22
CA GLU A 313 -35.74 21.07 0.03
C GLU A 313 -36.12 19.69 0.58
N GLN A 314 -37.13 19.62 1.47
CA GLN A 314 -37.64 18.34 1.98
C GLN A 314 -38.29 17.52 0.87
N ASP A 315 -39.19 18.11 0.08
CA ASP A 315 -39.81 17.46 -1.08
C ASP A 315 -38.78 16.94 -2.08
N ALA A 316 -37.73 17.74 -2.37
CA ALA A 316 -36.66 17.34 -3.27
C ALA A 316 -35.84 16.15 -2.71
N ARG A 317 -35.59 16.14 -1.39
CA ARG A 317 -34.91 15.02 -0.72
C ARG A 317 -35.77 13.76 -0.72
N GLU A 318 -37.07 13.86 -0.49
CA GLU A 318 -37.99 12.73 -0.54
C GLU A 318 -38.08 12.13 -1.94
N ARG A 319 -38.15 12.98 -2.99
CA ARG A 319 -38.10 12.52 -4.39
C ARG A 319 -36.78 11.81 -4.71
N ALA A 320 -35.65 12.38 -4.32
CA ALA A 320 -34.34 11.77 -4.53
C ALA A 320 -34.18 10.43 -3.77
N GLN A 321 -34.77 10.31 -2.58
CA GLN A 321 -34.81 9.05 -1.84
C GLN A 321 -35.72 8.01 -2.51
N ALA A 322 -36.89 8.40 -3.01
CA ALA A 322 -37.79 7.54 -3.75
C ALA A 322 -37.13 7.00 -5.03
N GLU A 323 -36.49 7.87 -5.83
CA GLU A 323 -35.75 7.49 -7.04
C GLU A 323 -34.60 6.51 -6.73
N ARG A 324 -33.84 6.75 -5.64
CA ARG A 324 -32.79 5.80 -5.20
C ARG A 324 -33.35 4.44 -4.81
N MET A 325 -34.49 4.41 -4.11
CA MET A 325 -35.15 3.16 -3.72
C MET A 325 -35.73 2.42 -4.93
N GLU A 326 -36.26 3.12 -5.92
CA GLU A 326 -36.71 2.53 -7.18
C GLU A 326 -35.56 1.96 -7.99
N LEU A 327 -34.44 2.67 -8.12
CA LEU A 327 -33.23 2.16 -8.77
C LEU A 327 -32.67 0.92 -8.06
N GLN A 328 -32.66 0.89 -6.72
CA GLN A 328 -32.25 -0.30 -5.98
C GLN A 328 -33.19 -1.48 -6.21
N ARG A 329 -34.51 -1.26 -6.29
CA ARG A 329 -35.48 -2.31 -6.62
C ARG A 329 -35.29 -2.84 -8.04
N GLN A 330 -35.04 -1.97 -9.02
CA GLN A 330 -34.75 -2.38 -10.40
C GLN A 330 -33.48 -3.22 -10.48
N LEU A 331 -32.39 -2.77 -9.86
CA LEU A 331 -31.13 -3.53 -9.78
C LEU A 331 -31.32 -4.89 -9.11
N ALA A 332 -32.09 -4.97 -8.03
CA ALA A 332 -32.39 -6.24 -7.36
C ALA A 332 -33.20 -7.19 -8.26
N GLN A 333 -34.19 -6.67 -9.01
CA GLN A 333 -34.96 -7.47 -9.96
C GLN A 333 -34.12 -7.97 -11.14
N GLU A 334 -33.22 -7.15 -11.68
CA GLU A 334 -32.27 -7.58 -12.71
C GLU A 334 -31.34 -8.66 -12.18
N HIS A 335 -30.83 -8.51 -10.96
CA HIS A 335 -29.97 -9.50 -10.33
C HIS A 335 -30.66 -10.86 -10.15
N VAL A 336 -31.97 -10.87 -9.82
CA VAL A 336 -32.77 -12.10 -9.74
C VAL A 336 -32.96 -12.73 -11.13
N LYS A 337 -33.29 -11.93 -12.15
CA LYS A 337 -33.43 -12.40 -13.54
C LYS A 337 -32.13 -13.01 -14.08
N ASP A 338 -30.98 -12.43 -13.75
CA ASP A 338 -29.69 -12.97 -14.16
C ASP A 338 -29.33 -14.26 -13.42
N LEU A 339 -29.65 -14.37 -12.13
CA LEU A 339 -29.51 -15.63 -11.40
C LEU A 339 -30.40 -16.74 -11.98
N GLU A 340 -31.64 -16.42 -12.37
CA GLU A 340 -32.52 -17.36 -13.06
C GLU A 340 -31.97 -17.80 -14.42
N ARG A 341 -31.42 -16.87 -15.22
CA ARG A 341 -30.74 -17.19 -16.49
C ARG A 341 -29.55 -18.11 -16.27
N HIS A 342 -28.72 -17.84 -15.26
CA HIS A 342 -27.60 -18.70 -14.90
C HIS A 342 -28.06 -20.09 -14.46
N ARG A 343 -29.14 -20.18 -13.69
CA ARG A 343 -29.73 -21.45 -13.26
C ARG A 343 -30.24 -22.28 -14.45
N ARG A 344 -31.00 -21.65 -15.36
CA ARG A 344 -31.48 -22.30 -16.60
C ARG A 344 -30.32 -22.78 -17.48
N ASN A 345 -29.27 -21.97 -17.63
CA ASN A 345 -28.07 -22.36 -18.39
C ASN A 345 -27.33 -23.54 -17.74
N ALA A 346 -27.23 -23.57 -16.40
CA ALA A 346 -26.60 -24.67 -15.68
C ALA A 346 -27.43 -25.97 -15.74
N GLU A 347 -28.76 -25.86 -15.73
CA GLU A 347 -29.68 -26.99 -15.93
C GLU A 347 -29.61 -27.52 -17.37
N ALA A 348 -29.56 -26.65 -18.37
CA ALA A 348 -29.35 -27.04 -19.77
C ALA A 348 -28.00 -27.76 -19.99
N LEU A 349 -26.93 -27.27 -19.36
CA LEU A 349 -25.62 -27.93 -19.40
C LEU A 349 -25.63 -29.31 -18.72
N ARG A 350 -26.35 -29.46 -17.60
CA ARG A 350 -26.53 -30.76 -16.94
C ARG A 350 -27.31 -31.71 -17.82
N GLY A 351 -28.43 -31.30 -18.39
CA GLY A 351 -29.21 -32.11 -19.33
C GLY A 351 -28.42 -32.53 -20.56
N ALA A 352 -27.60 -31.64 -21.13
CA ALA A 352 -26.71 -31.98 -22.24
C ALA A 352 -25.61 -32.99 -21.87
N GLN A 353 -25.05 -32.89 -20.65
CA GLN A 353 -24.07 -33.84 -20.14
C GLN A 353 -24.68 -35.21 -19.84
N GLU A 354 -25.89 -35.24 -19.27
CA GLU A 354 -26.64 -36.47 -19.01
C GLU A 354 -27.03 -37.16 -20.32
N ALA A 355 -27.55 -36.43 -21.30
CA ALA A 355 -27.83 -36.97 -22.63
C ALA A 355 -26.55 -37.51 -23.32
N ALA A 356 -25.40 -36.85 -23.13
CA ALA A 356 -24.13 -37.35 -23.64
C ALA A 356 -23.64 -38.60 -22.89
N ARG A 357 -23.89 -38.71 -21.58
CA ARG A 357 -23.61 -39.91 -20.78
C ARG A 357 -24.51 -41.07 -21.18
N GLU A 358 -25.81 -40.85 -21.38
CA GLU A 358 -26.74 -41.86 -21.88
C GLU A 358 -26.38 -42.38 -23.26
N ARG A 359 -25.94 -41.49 -24.17
CA ARG A 359 -25.42 -41.93 -25.48
C ARG A 359 -24.17 -42.80 -25.33
N ARG A 360 -23.26 -42.47 -24.40
CA ARG A 360 -22.07 -43.28 -24.12
C ARG A 360 -22.41 -44.61 -23.44
N SER A 361 -23.33 -44.63 -22.49
CA SER A 361 -23.73 -45.88 -21.83
C SER A 361 -24.51 -46.79 -22.78
N ARG A 362 -25.34 -46.25 -23.68
CA ARG A 362 -25.97 -47.02 -24.77
C ARG A 362 -24.96 -47.54 -25.80
N ALA A 363 -23.92 -46.77 -26.12
CA ALA A 363 -22.83 -47.24 -26.99
C ALA A 363 -21.99 -48.34 -26.31
N ASN A 364 -21.69 -48.18 -25.02
CA ASN A 364 -20.90 -49.16 -24.27
C ASN A 364 -21.70 -50.44 -23.91
N ALA A 365 -23.03 -50.36 -23.85
CA ALA A 365 -23.90 -51.52 -23.66
C ALA A 365 -23.94 -52.43 -24.90
N ALA A 366 -23.47 -51.96 -26.07
CA ALA A 366 -23.33 -52.77 -27.28
C ALA A 366 -22.00 -53.56 -27.34
N ASP A 367 -21.00 -53.20 -26.52
CA ASP A 367 -19.67 -53.85 -26.47
C ASP A 367 -19.47 -54.72 -25.22
N ALA A 368 -20.53 -54.96 -24.44
CA ALA A 368 -20.48 -55.71 -23.19
C ALA A 368 -20.59 -57.24 -23.41
N HIS A 369 -19.63 -57.81 -24.12
CA HIS A 369 -19.31 -59.23 -24.06
C HIS A 369 -17.79 -59.36 -24.16
N LEU A 370 -17.10 -59.53 -23.02
CA LEU A 370 -15.91 -60.38 -22.86
C LEU A 370 -15.28 -60.19 -21.46
N GLN A 371 -15.70 -61.11 -20.59
CA GLN A 371 -14.93 -61.90 -19.62
C GLN A 371 -13.93 -61.22 -18.65
N VAL A 372 -14.36 -61.31 -17.39
CA VAL A 372 -13.63 -61.15 -16.13
C VAL A 372 -12.65 -62.32 -15.93
N VAL A 373 -11.41 -62.04 -15.54
CA VAL A 373 -10.52 -62.99 -14.84
C VAL A 373 -9.90 -62.27 -13.64
N PRO A 374 -10.06 -62.79 -12.40
CA PRO A 374 -9.41 -62.24 -11.22
C PRO A 374 -8.02 -62.87 -11.05
N SER A 375 -7.00 -62.06 -10.80
CA SER A 375 -5.73 -62.56 -10.26
C SER A 375 -5.24 -61.65 -9.13
N GLU A 376 -5.17 -62.31 -7.97
CA GLU A 376 -4.76 -61.81 -6.67
C GLU A 376 -3.24 -61.57 -6.66
N SER A 377 -2.75 -60.75 -5.71
CA SER A 377 -1.32 -60.55 -5.37
C SER A 377 -0.51 -59.43 -6.08
N LEU A 378 -1.13 -58.32 -6.50
CA LEU A 378 -0.42 -57.04 -6.79
C LEU A 378 -1.00 -55.82 -6.05
N PHE A 379 -2.14 -55.98 -5.38
CA PHE A 379 -2.87 -54.88 -4.74
C PHE A 379 -2.14 -54.27 -3.54
N ASP A 380 -1.42 -55.08 -2.74
CA ASP A 380 -0.69 -54.57 -1.57
C ASP A 380 0.45 -53.61 -1.93
N ALA A 381 1.14 -53.84 -3.05
CA ALA A 381 2.24 -52.97 -3.49
C ALA A 381 1.72 -51.64 -4.05
N VAL A 382 0.57 -51.67 -4.71
CA VAL A 382 -0.11 -50.46 -5.23
C VAL A 382 -0.74 -49.67 -4.09
N GLU A 383 -1.39 -50.33 -3.12
CA GLU A 383 -1.90 -49.66 -1.91
C GLU A 383 -0.80 -49.00 -1.10
N ARG A 384 0.35 -49.67 -0.91
CA ARG A 384 1.52 -49.07 -0.23
C ARG A 384 2.04 -47.84 -0.97
N ARG A 385 2.17 -47.90 -2.29
CA ARG A 385 2.55 -46.72 -3.10
C ARG A 385 1.53 -45.58 -2.99
N GLN A 386 0.23 -45.89 -3.04
CA GLN A 386 -0.81 -44.89 -2.88
C GLN A 386 -0.79 -44.26 -1.49
N ARG A 387 -0.53 -45.04 -0.42
CA ARG A 387 -0.34 -44.51 0.93
C ARG A 387 0.91 -43.60 1.02
N ASP A 388 2.03 -44.00 0.43
CA ASP A 388 3.26 -43.19 0.41
C ASP A 388 3.12 -41.91 -0.43
N GLU A 389 2.35 -41.95 -1.52
CA GLU A 389 2.01 -40.78 -2.33
C GLU A 389 1.03 -39.85 -1.61
N ALA A 390 0.03 -40.40 -0.93
CA ALA A 390 -0.89 -39.64 -0.08
C ALA A 390 -0.15 -38.93 1.07
N MET A 391 0.80 -39.62 1.73
CA MET A 391 1.64 -39.04 2.77
C MET A 391 2.53 -37.91 2.23
N ARG A 392 3.16 -38.10 1.06
CA ARG A 392 3.95 -37.04 0.40
C ARG A 392 3.10 -35.85 -0.04
N ALA A 393 1.90 -36.10 -0.56
CA ALA A 393 0.97 -35.04 -0.94
C ALA A 393 0.47 -34.26 0.28
N GLN A 394 0.22 -34.94 1.40
CA GLN A 394 -0.15 -34.31 2.67
C GLN A 394 1.01 -33.44 3.21
N GLN A 395 2.24 -33.95 3.18
CA GLN A 395 3.41 -33.19 3.62
C GLN A 395 3.63 -31.92 2.77
N LYS A 396 3.52 -32.03 1.44
CA LYS A 396 3.57 -30.85 0.55
C LYS A 396 2.47 -29.83 0.85
N ARG A 397 1.23 -30.29 1.12
CA ARG A 397 0.14 -29.37 1.52
C ARG A 397 0.47 -28.63 2.81
N MET A 398 1.09 -29.30 3.79
CA MET A 398 1.52 -28.66 5.04
C MET A 398 2.64 -27.64 4.80
N GLU A 399 3.60 -27.94 3.92
CA GLU A 399 4.67 -27.02 3.52
C GLU A 399 4.12 -25.79 2.78
N ASP A 400 3.21 -25.99 1.80
CA ASP A 400 2.56 -24.91 1.06
C ASP A 400 1.71 -24.03 1.99
N MET A 401 1.00 -24.62 2.97
CA MET A 401 0.29 -23.85 4.00
C MET A 401 1.25 -23.05 4.87
N ALA A 402 2.39 -23.62 5.27
CA ALA A 402 3.39 -22.91 6.06
C ALA A 402 4.00 -21.72 5.30
N VAL A 403 4.29 -21.88 4.00
CA VAL A 403 4.75 -20.80 3.12
C VAL A 403 3.68 -19.72 2.97
N ASN A 404 2.42 -20.11 2.76
CA ASN A 404 1.30 -19.17 2.64
C ASN A 404 1.05 -18.39 3.94
N VAL A 405 1.18 -19.03 5.10
CA VAL A 405 1.06 -18.36 6.41
C VAL A 405 2.18 -17.33 6.59
N ARG A 406 3.42 -17.67 6.23
CA ARG A 406 4.56 -16.72 6.29
C ARG A 406 4.36 -15.53 5.36
N LEU A 407 3.93 -15.78 4.12
CA LEU A 407 3.68 -14.72 3.14
C LEU A 407 2.50 -13.82 3.56
N ALA A 408 1.46 -14.39 4.17
CA ALA A 408 0.35 -13.63 4.74
C ALA A 408 0.79 -12.77 5.95
N ALA A 409 1.65 -13.30 6.82
CA ALA A 409 2.21 -12.55 7.95
C ALA A 409 3.10 -11.39 7.47
N GLN A 410 3.95 -11.61 6.46
CA GLN A 410 4.77 -10.56 5.86
C GLN A 410 3.92 -9.45 5.22
N LYS A 411 2.84 -9.81 4.50
CA LYS A 411 1.89 -8.82 3.96
C LYS A 411 1.22 -7.98 5.04
N ARG A 412 0.84 -8.60 6.16
CA ARG A 412 0.27 -7.86 7.31
C ARG A 412 1.29 -6.93 7.95
N ALA A 413 2.54 -7.37 8.12
CA ALA A 413 3.61 -6.54 8.67
C ALA A 413 3.91 -5.33 7.78
N ASN A 414 3.98 -5.53 6.45
CA ASN A 414 4.17 -4.43 5.49
C ASN A 414 2.99 -3.44 5.51
N ALA A 415 1.75 -3.94 5.54
CA ALA A 415 0.55 -3.09 5.61
C ALA A 415 0.47 -2.30 6.94
N GLN A 416 0.94 -2.87 8.05
CA GLN A 416 1.07 -2.14 9.32
C GLN A 416 2.13 -1.05 9.23
N ALA A 417 3.31 -1.35 8.66
CA ALA A 417 4.37 -0.36 8.48
C ALA A 417 3.96 0.81 7.56
N GLU A 418 3.15 0.56 6.52
CA GLU A 418 2.59 1.63 5.67
C GLU A 418 1.61 2.51 6.45
N ARG A 419 0.69 1.91 7.22
CA ARG A 419 -0.24 2.67 8.08
C ARG A 419 0.47 3.50 9.14
N ASP A 420 1.56 2.99 9.71
CA ASP A 420 2.32 3.75 10.71
C ASP A 420 3.08 4.92 10.06
N ARG A 421 3.56 4.78 8.83
CA ARG A 421 4.10 5.91 8.04
C ARG A 421 3.02 6.94 7.73
N GLU A 422 1.83 6.52 7.30
CA GLU A 422 0.70 7.42 7.05
C GLU A 422 0.29 8.20 8.32
N ARG A 423 0.26 7.53 9.48
CA ARG A 423 0.02 8.18 10.78
C ARG A 423 1.09 9.20 11.13
N GLN A 424 2.36 8.89 10.86
CA GLN A 424 3.46 9.83 11.09
C GLN A 424 3.32 11.06 10.19
N TYR A 425 3.08 10.88 8.89
CA TYR A 425 2.85 11.98 7.96
C TYR A 425 1.62 12.83 8.33
N ALA A 426 0.51 12.20 8.72
CA ALA A 426 -0.68 12.91 9.17
C ALA A 426 -0.44 13.71 10.46
N ALA A 427 0.34 13.16 11.41
CA ALA A 427 0.71 13.86 12.64
C ALA A 427 1.67 15.04 12.38
N GLU A 428 2.62 14.90 11.46
CA GLU A 428 3.52 15.98 11.04
C GLU A 428 2.75 17.09 10.32
N TYR A 429 1.82 16.72 9.43
CA TYR A 429 0.95 17.66 8.73
C TYR A 429 0.05 18.43 9.70
N ALA A 430 -0.59 17.74 10.64
CA ALA A 430 -1.42 18.38 11.67
C ALA A 430 -0.61 19.34 12.57
N LYS A 431 0.64 19.00 12.91
CA LYS A 431 1.54 19.90 13.63
C LYS A 431 1.89 21.14 12.80
N ALA A 432 2.19 20.98 11.52
CA ALA A 432 2.49 22.09 10.63
C ALA A 432 1.28 23.04 10.46
N GLU A 433 0.07 22.50 10.34
CA GLU A 433 -1.16 23.31 10.32
C GLU A 433 -1.38 24.06 11.65
N LEU A 434 -1.20 23.39 12.79
CA LEU A 434 -1.29 24.06 14.09
C LEU A 434 -0.28 25.20 14.22
N GLU A 435 0.95 25.02 13.76
CA GLU A 435 1.97 26.07 13.75
C GLU A 435 1.60 27.23 12.81
N SER A 436 1.04 26.95 11.62
CA SER A 436 0.57 28.01 10.72
C SER A 436 -0.61 28.78 11.31
N PHE A 437 -1.58 28.10 11.91
CA PHE A 437 -2.71 28.73 12.60
C PHE A 437 -2.24 29.62 13.77
N GLN A 438 -1.24 29.17 14.55
CA GLN A 438 -0.68 29.99 15.63
C GLN A 438 -0.05 31.28 15.11
N ARG A 439 0.75 31.20 14.03
CA ARG A 439 1.34 32.37 13.37
C ARG A 439 0.27 33.33 12.84
N GLU A 440 -0.79 32.81 12.21
CA GLU A 440 -1.90 33.62 11.73
C GLU A 440 -2.65 34.34 12.87
N VAL A 441 -2.87 33.65 14.00
CA VAL A 441 -3.49 34.24 15.20
C VAL A 441 -2.59 35.34 15.79
N GLU A 442 -1.28 35.15 15.85
CA GLU A 442 -0.32 36.16 16.30
C GLU A 442 -0.33 37.38 15.37
N HIS A 443 -0.28 37.18 14.05
CA HIS A 443 -0.39 38.26 13.07
C HIS A 443 -1.74 38.99 13.15
N ALA A 444 -2.84 38.28 13.39
CA ALA A 444 -4.15 38.89 13.60
C ALA A 444 -4.20 39.73 14.89
N ARG A 445 -3.55 39.28 15.97
CA ARG A 445 -3.42 40.06 17.22
C ARG A 445 -2.60 41.32 17.01
N GLN A 446 -1.47 41.24 16.30
CA GLN A 446 -0.64 42.39 15.97
C GLN A 446 -1.40 43.42 15.12
N ARG A 447 -2.12 42.97 14.08
CA ARG A 447 -2.97 43.85 13.26
C ARG A 447 -4.03 44.58 14.09
N ARG A 448 -4.74 43.86 14.98
CA ARG A 448 -5.73 44.48 15.88
C ARG A 448 -5.10 45.49 16.85
N GLN A 449 -3.87 45.27 17.29
CA GLN A 449 -3.15 46.23 18.12
C GLN A 449 -2.77 47.48 17.34
N GLN A 450 -2.28 47.32 16.10
CA GLN A 450 -2.00 48.44 15.19
C GLN A 450 -3.25 49.25 14.87
N GLU A 451 -4.36 48.59 14.50
CA GLU A 451 -5.66 49.24 14.26
C GLU A 451 -6.15 50.01 15.50
N ARG A 452 -5.92 49.50 16.71
CA ARG A 452 -6.28 50.21 17.95
C ARG A 452 -5.43 51.46 18.17
N LEU A 453 -4.13 51.40 17.90
CA LEU A 453 -3.23 52.55 17.97
C LEU A 453 -3.62 53.61 16.93
N GLU A 454 -3.88 53.20 15.69
CA GLU A 454 -4.35 54.10 14.63
C GLU A 454 -5.69 54.77 14.97
N LEU A 455 -6.63 54.04 15.59
CA LEU A 455 -7.90 54.60 16.07
C LEU A 455 -7.71 55.58 17.24
N GLN A 456 -6.75 55.33 18.14
CA GLN A 456 -6.40 56.26 19.22
C GLN A 456 -5.79 57.55 18.64
N ASP A 457 -4.82 57.43 17.74
CA ASP A 457 -4.18 58.57 17.07
C ASP A 457 -5.21 59.40 16.27
N ALA A 458 -6.13 58.74 15.56
CA ALA A 458 -7.21 59.40 14.83
C ALA A 458 -8.21 60.11 15.77
N ALA A 459 -8.51 59.51 16.94
CA ALA A 459 -9.37 60.13 17.94
C ALA A 459 -8.70 61.37 18.59
N GLU A 460 -7.40 61.30 18.89
CA GLU A 460 -6.64 62.44 19.38
C GLU A 460 -6.54 63.56 18.35
N ALA A 461 -6.30 63.24 17.08
CA ALA A 461 -6.32 64.21 15.99
C ALA A 461 -7.70 64.88 15.86
N ALA A 462 -8.78 64.11 15.92
CA ALA A 462 -10.13 64.65 15.90
C ALA A 462 -10.44 65.52 17.12
N ALA A 463 -9.94 65.17 18.31
CA ALA A 463 -10.08 65.98 19.52
C ALA A 463 -9.33 67.32 19.40
N LYS A 464 -8.10 67.32 18.87
CA LYS A 464 -7.33 68.54 18.58
C LYS A 464 -8.05 69.45 17.57
N VAL A 465 -8.64 68.87 16.53
CA VAL A 465 -9.44 69.61 15.54
C VAL A 465 -10.70 70.21 16.19
N ARG A 466 -11.41 69.45 17.05
CA ARG A 466 -12.55 69.96 17.81
C ARG A 466 -12.18 71.10 18.76
N GLN A 467 -11.05 70.99 19.47
CA GLN A 467 -10.53 72.06 20.31
C GLN A 467 -10.19 73.30 19.48
N ALA A 468 -9.48 73.15 18.36
CA ALA A 468 -9.19 74.26 17.45
C ALA A 468 -10.46 74.93 16.91
N HIS A 469 -11.50 74.15 16.58
CA HIS A 469 -12.80 74.70 16.18
C HIS A 469 -13.51 75.43 17.34
N ALA A 470 -13.45 74.90 18.56
CA ALA A 470 -14.02 75.55 19.74
C ALA A 470 -13.29 76.84 20.10
N ASP A 471 -11.97 76.88 19.94
CA ASP A 471 -11.14 78.06 20.17
C ASP A 471 -11.38 79.12 19.08
N ALA A 472 -11.53 78.70 17.82
CA ALA A 472 -11.92 79.58 16.73
C ALA A 472 -13.35 80.14 16.90
N ALA A 473 -14.28 79.35 17.44
CA ALA A 473 -15.62 79.81 17.80
C ALA A 473 -15.56 80.86 18.93
N ARG A 474 -14.78 80.61 19.99
CA ARG A 474 -14.57 81.57 21.09
C ARG A 474 -13.92 82.88 20.61
N GLN A 475 -12.95 82.82 19.71
CA GLN A 475 -12.35 84.03 19.10
C GLN A 475 -13.36 84.81 18.26
N ARG A 476 -14.28 84.13 17.56
CA ARG A 476 -15.36 84.79 16.80
C ARG A 476 -16.36 85.49 17.73
N GLU A 477 -16.71 84.86 18.85
CA GLU A 477 -17.58 85.47 19.87
C GLU A 477 -16.95 86.71 20.52
N GLN A 478 -15.62 86.71 20.70
CA GLN A 478 -14.90 87.85 21.29
C GLN A 478 -14.62 88.99 20.29
N SER A 479 -14.72 88.76 18.98
CA SER A 479 -14.27 89.74 17.96
C SER A 479 -15.39 90.48 17.21
N MET A 480 -16.67 90.23 17.49
CA MET A 480 -17.74 90.81 16.68
C MET A 480 -18.93 91.31 17.50
N ALA A 481 -19.13 92.63 17.44
CA ALA A 481 -20.41 93.29 17.62
C ALA A 481 -21.51 92.58 16.79
N PRO A 482 -22.76 92.50 17.28
CA PRO A 482 -23.81 91.68 16.65
C PRO A 482 -24.27 92.33 15.36
N LEU A 483 -23.57 92.04 14.27
CA LEU A 483 -24.04 92.29 12.91
C LEU A 483 -24.93 91.13 12.49
N PHE A 484 -26.21 91.46 12.34
CA PHE A 484 -27.30 90.66 11.79
C PHE A 484 -26.93 89.95 10.48
N PHE A 485 -26.22 88.82 10.58
CA PHE A 485 -25.96 87.95 9.43
C PHE A 485 -27.08 86.91 9.33
N TRP A 486 -27.95 87.08 8.34
CA TRP A 486 -28.93 86.08 7.95
C TRP A 486 -28.18 84.81 7.50
N PRO A 487 -28.48 83.62 8.05
CA PRO A 487 -27.83 82.39 7.61
C PRO A 487 -28.11 82.18 6.11
N ALA A 488 -27.06 82.06 5.29
CA ALA A 488 -27.17 81.73 3.87
C ALA A 488 -27.96 80.41 3.62
N SER A 489 -28.12 79.59 4.67
CA SER A 489 -28.97 78.39 4.71
C SER A 489 -30.48 78.64 4.58
N GLN A 490 -30.95 79.90 4.62
CA GLN A 490 -32.37 80.24 4.42
C GLN A 490 -32.67 80.92 3.08
N SER A 491 -31.69 81.00 2.16
CA SER A 491 -31.99 81.48 0.80
C SER A 491 -32.83 80.45 0.03
N PRO A 492 -33.78 80.86 -0.83
CA PRO A 492 -34.55 79.93 -1.67
C PRO A 492 -33.66 79.13 -2.66
N GLY A 493 -32.38 79.49 -2.81
CA GLY A 493 -31.38 78.70 -3.53
C GLY A 493 -30.69 77.62 -2.69
N ALA A 494 -30.63 77.75 -1.36
CA ALA A 494 -29.93 76.83 -0.46
C ALA A 494 -30.59 75.45 -0.41
N GLU A 495 -31.93 75.37 -0.42
CA GLU A 495 -32.63 74.08 -0.49
C GLU A 495 -32.38 73.37 -1.81
N LYS A 496 -32.37 74.09 -2.94
CA LYS A 496 -32.05 73.52 -4.26
C LYS A 496 -30.62 72.99 -4.31
N ALA A 497 -29.67 73.71 -3.73
CA ALA A 497 -28.28 73.27 -3.59
C ALA A 497 -28.18 72.00 -2.74
N LYS A 498 -28.85 71.95 -1.58
CA LYS A 498 -28.89 70.77 -0.70
C LYS A 498 -29.55 69.56 -1.38
N ILE A 499 -30.62 69.77 -2.14
CA ILE A 499 -31.26 68.69 -2.93
C ILE A 499 -30.30 68.21 -4.04
N ALA A 500 -29.59 69.11 -4.71
CA ALA A 500 -28.62 68.74 -5.75
C ALA A 500 -27.41 67.97 -5.16
N GLU A 501 -26.88 68.41 -4.03
CA GLU A 501 -25.79 67.73 -3.31
C GLU A 501 -26.21 66.34 -2.82
N THR A 502 -27.40 66.22 -2.23
CA THR A 502 -27.91 64.91 -1.79
C THR A 502 -28.17 63.96 -2.95
N ARG A 503 -28.59 64.47 -4.13
CA ARG A 503 -28.69 63.66 -5.36
C ARG A 503 -27.32 63.18 -5.83
N ARG A 504 -26.33 64.07 -5.94
CA ARG A 504 -24.95 63.72 -6.31
C ARG A 504 -24.35 62.70 -5.35
N PHE A 505 -24.53 62.90 -4.05
CA PHE A 505 -24.07 61.96 -3.02
C PHE A 505 -24.70 60.56 -3.19
N ARG A 506 -26.00 60.47 -3.50
CA ARG A 506 -26.67 59.19 -3.75
C ARG A 506 -26.20 58.53 -5.05
N GLU A 507 -25.96 59.30 -6.10
CA GLU A 507 -25.39 58.80 -7.35
C GLU A 507 -23.96 58.28 -7.15
N ASP A 508 -23.14 58.98 -6.38
CA ASP A 508 -21.78 58.56 -6.07
C ASP A 508 -21.76 57.28 -5.22
N LEU A 509 -22.67 57.14 -4.24
CA LEU A 509 -22.85 55.89 -3.50
C LEU A 509 -23.28 54.72 -4.40
N ARG A 510 -24.17 54.97 -5.38
CA ARG A 510 -24.55 53.94 -6.37
C ARG A 510 -23.38 53.53 -7.25
N ARG A 511 -22.61 54.51 -7.75
CA ARG A 511 -21.39 54.25 -8.55
C ARG A 511 -20.35 53.49 -7.74
N GLN A 512 -20.15 53.82 -6.46
CA GLN A 512 -19.24 53.06 -5.59
C GLN A 512 -19.72 51.63 -5.35
N ALA A 513 -21.03 51.43 -5.14
CA ALA A 513 -21.61 50.10 -4.98
C ALA A 513 -21.52 49.25 -6.26
N GLU A 514 -21.72 49.85 -7.44
CA GLU A 514 -21.53 49.21 -8.76
C GLU A 514 -20.06 48.85 -8.98
N LYS A 515 -19.12 49.80 -8.78
CA LYS A 515 -17.69 49.51 -8.84
C LYS A 515 -17.28 48.35 -7.92
N LYS A 516 -17.79 48.31 -6.69
CA LYS A 516 -17.53 47.20 -5.75
C LYS A 516 -18.17 45.87 -6.16
N ARG A 517 -19.25 45.89 -6.96
CA ARG A 517 -19.82 44.67 -7.55
C ARG A 517 -18.97 44.18 -8.72
N ASP A 518 -18.55 45.09 -9.59
CA ASP A 518 -17.71 44.77 -10.75
C ASP A 518 -16.31 44.28 -10.31
N GLU A 519 -15.71 44.92 -9.29
CA GLU A 519 -14.44 44.47 -8.68
C GLU A 519 -14.56 43.03 -8.16
N ARG A 520 -15.63 42.70 -7.42
CA ARG A 520 -15.88 41.32 -6.96
C ARG A 520 -16.11 40.34 -8.10
N ALA A 521 -16.85 40.74 -9.14
CA ALA A 521 -17.08 39.88 -10.29
C ALA A 521 -15.76 39.58 -11.03
N GLN A 522 -14.86 40.57 -11.16
CA GLN A 522 -13.54 40.40 -11.74
C GLN A 522 -12.62 39.53 -10.87
N GLU A 523 -12.67 39.69 -9.54
CA GLU A 523 -11.93 38.84 -8.60
C GLU A 523 -12.40 37.38 -8.69
N GLU A 524 -13.71 37.13 -8.70
CA GLU A 524 -14.27 35.78 -8.87
C GLU A 524 -13.90 35.15 -10.24
N GLU A 525 -13.90 35.93 -11.32
CA GLU A 525 -13.45 35.45 -12.63
C GLU A 525 -11.95 35.13 -12.65
N ALA A 526 -11.13 35.95 -11.97
CA ALA A 526 -9.70 35.71 -11.82
C ALA A 526 -9.42 34.46 -10.95
N GLU A 527 -10.19 34.22 -9.89
CA GLU A 527 -10.13 33.01 -9.07
C GLU A 527 -10.51 31.77 -9.90
N ARG A 528 -11.63 31.81 -10.61
CA ARG A 528 -12.05 30.71 -11.52
C ARG A 528 -10.99 30.43 -12.59
N ALA A 529 -10.32 31.47 -13.13
CA ALA A 529 -9.25 31.29 -14.09
C ALA A 529 -8.01 30.62 -13.48
N ARG A 530 -7.65 30.95 -12.23
CA ARG A 530 -6.57 30.30 -11.48
C ARG A 530 -6.89 28.84 -11.16
N GLU A 531 -8.13 28.55 -10.74
CA GLU A 531 -8.60 27.19 -10.49
C GLU A 531 -8.54 26.33 -11.76
N ARG A 532 -9.00 26.87 -12.90
CA ARG A 532 -8.89 26.18 -14.20
C ARG A 532 -7.43 25.89 -14.57
N ALA A 533 -6.55 26.88 -14.39
CA ALA A 533 -5.12 26.70 -14.66
C ALA A 533 -4.47 25.64 -13.76
N LEU A 534 -4.89 25.56 -12.49
CA LEU A 534 -4.41 24.54 -11.55
C LEU A 534 -4.89 23.13 -11.96
N ILE A 535 -6.18 22.98 -12.30
CA ILE A 535 -6.74 21.71 -12.78
C ILE A 535 -6.06 21.27 -14.09
N GLU A 536 -5.80 22.19 -15.03
CA GLU A 536 -5.06 21.89 -16.25
C GLU A 536 -3.61 21.45 -15.96
N TYR A 537 -2.95 22.07 -14.99
CA TYR A 537 -1.61 21.66 -14.56
C TYR A 537 -1.62 20.25 -13.94
N ASP A 538 -2.55 19.98 -13.03
CA ASP A 538 -2.67 18.69 -12.35
C ASP A 538 -3.03 17.57 -13.32
N THR A 539 -3.94 17.83 -14.27
CA THR A 539 -4.30 16.86 -15.31
C THR A 539 -3.12 16.56 -16.25
N ARG A 540 -2.33 17.56 -16.64
CA ARG A 540 -1.09 17.35 -17.42
C ARG A 540 -0.07 16.56 -16.62
N SER A 541 0.17 16.91 -15.35
CA SER A 541 1.09 16.20 -14.46
C SER A 541 0.68 14.73 -14.26
N ALA A 542 -0.62 14.46 -14.08
CA ALA A 542 -1.15 13.11 -13.98
C ALA A 542 -0.98 12.31 -15.28
N GLN A 543 -1.22 12.93 -16.44
CA GLN A 543 -0.96 12.31 -17.75
C GLN A 543 0.52 11.96 -17.94
N GLU A 544 1.42 12.89 -17.60
CA GLU A 544 2.87 12.64 -17.66
C GLU A 544 3.31 11.51 -16.73
N ALA A 545 2.75 11.43 -15.51
CA ALA A 545 3.03 10.34 -14.58
C ALA A 545 2.61 8.98 -15.15
N VAL A 546 1.40 8.89 -15.73
CA VAL A 546 0.90 7.68 -16.40
C VAL A 546 1.77 7.30 -17.60
N GLU A 547 2.26 8.28 -18.38
CA GLU A 547 3.18 8.03 -19.48
C GLU A 547 4.55 7.52 -19.02
N ARG A 548 5.07 8.04 -17.91
CA ARG A 548 6.32 7.55 -17.29
C ARG A 548 6.18 6.10 -16.83
N GLU A 549 5.09 5.75 -16.14
CA GLU A 549 4.83 4.37 -15.73
C GLU A 549 4.69 3.41 -16.93
N ARG A 550 4.04 3.86 -18.01
CA ARG A 550 3.96 3.10 -19.27
C ARG A 550 5.32 2.90 -19.93
N LYS A 551 6.21 3.91 -19.88
CA LYS A 551 7.59 3.79 -20.39
C LYS A 551 8.40 2.82 -19.52
N GLU A 552 8.37 2.96 -18.21
CA GLU A 552 9.08 2.05 -17.30
C GLU A 552 8.61 0.60 -17.40
N THR A 553 7.31 0.37 -17.56
CA THR A 553 6.77 -1.00 -17.74
C THR A 553 7.19 -1.61 -19.06
N ARG A 554 7.28 -0.81 -20.14
CA ARG A 554 7.86 -1.25 -21.43
C ARG A 554 9.35 -1.55 -21.31
N GLU A 555 10.12 -0.67 -20.67
CA GLU A 555 11.55 -0.89 -20.43
C GLU A 555 11.82 -2.13 -19.58
N LYS A 556 11.05 -2.35 -18.50
CA LYS A 556 11.10 -3.56 -17.67
C LYS A 556 10.77 -4.81 -18.50
N ALA A 557 9.76 -4.75 -19.38
CA ALA A 557 9.39 -5.86 -20.25
C ALA A 557 10.47 -6.16 -21.30
N GLU A 558 11.07 -5.12 -21.91
CA GLU A 558 12.18 -5.26 -22.86
C GLU A 558 13.45 -5.78 -22.17
N HIS A 559 13.75 -5.32 -20.96
CA HIS A 559 14.86 -5.81 -20.17
C HIS A 559 14.70 -7.30 -19.84
N LEU A 560 13.50 -7.73 -19.42
CA LEU A 560 13.19 -9.14 -19.20
C LEU A 560 13.31 -9.96 -20.49
N ARG A 561 12.86 -9.44 -21.64
CA ARG A 561 13.05 -10.10 -22.95
C ARG A 561 14.54 -10.29 -23.25
N ARG A 562 15.37 -9.25 -23.10
CA ARG A 562 16.83 -9.33 -23.31
C ARG A 562 17.50 -10.35 -22.37
N ILE A 563 17.11 -10.38 -21.09
CA ILE A 563 17.63 -11.39 -20.13
C ILE A 563 17.25 -12.80 -20.57
N LEU A 564 15.99 -13.03 -20.96
CA LEU A 564 15.53 -14.34 -21.42
C LEU A 564 16.24 -14.76 -22.73
N GLU A 565 16.40 -13.85 -23.68
CA GLU A 565 17.16 -14.09 -24.91
C GLU A 565 18.63 -14.41 -24.62
N ALA A 566 19.27 -13.70 -23.70
CA ALA A 566 20.64 -13.96 -23.27
C ALA A 566 20.77 -15.34 -22.59
N GLN A 567 19.82 -15.71 -21.73
CA GLN A 567 19.78 -17.04 -21.10
C GLN A 567 19.55 -18.15 -22.13
N ILE A 568 18.67 -17.94 -23.12
CA ILE A 568 18.44 -18.87 -24.23
C ILE A 568 19.71 -19.01 -25.09
N ALA A 569 20.38 -17.90 -25.42
CA ALA A 569 21.62 -17.90 -26.19
C ALA A 569 22.76 -18.59 -25.43
N GLN A 570 22.88 -18.37 -24.11
CA GLN A 570 23.86 -19.05 -23.26
C GLN A 570 23.58 -20.55 -23.18
N LYS A 571 22.31 -20.95 -23.01
CA LYS A 571 21.91 -22.37 -23.05
C LYS A 571 22.18 -23.02 -24.41
N ARG A 572 22.01 -22.28 -25.52
CA ARG A 572 22.37 -22.76 -26.87
C ARG A 572 23.87 -22.91 -27.07
N LYS A 573 24.70 -22.01 -26.51
CA LYS A 573 26.17 -22.15 -26.54
C LYS A 573 26.64 -23.35 -25.70
N GLY A 574 26.04 -23.57 -24.53
CA GLY A 574 26.31 -24.75 -23.69
C GLY A 574 25.96 -26.06 -24.38
N THR A 575 24.80 -26.14 -25.05
CA THR A 575 24.39 -27.39 -25.73
C THR A 575 25.17 -27.72 -27.00
N VAL A 576 25.84 -26.75 -27.63
CA VAL A 576 26.76 -27.01 -28.75
C VAL A 576 28.14 -27.45 -28.25
N GLY A 577 28.61 -26.89 -27.12
CA GLY A 577 29.84 -27.33 -26.46
C GLY A 577 29.75 -28.74 -25.86
N ASP A 578 28.64 -29.06 -25.19
CA ASP A 578 28.46 -30.36 -24.52
C ASP A 578 28.24 -31.51 -25.51
N ARG A 579 27.70 -31.23 -26.71
CA ARG A 579 27.58 -32.23 -27.79
C ARG A 579 28.90 -32.53 -28.51
N GLN A 580 29.89 -31.64 -28.46
CA GLN A 580 31.22 -31.91 -29.01
C GLN A 580 32.21 -32.41 -27.94
N ALA A 581 32.08 -31.98 -26.68
CA ALA A 581 32.93 -32.43 -25.58
C ALA A 581 32.68 -33.87 -25.14
N CYS A 582 31.50 -34.45 -25.40
CA CYS A 582 31.24 -35.85 -25.08
C CYS A 582 31.86 -36.86 -26.08
N ALA A 583 32.49 -36.39 -27.16
CA ALA A 583 33.12 -37.23 -28.18
C ALA A 583 34.67 -37.17 -28.18
N ALA A 584 35.29 -36.29 -27.38
CA ALA A 584 36.73 -36.09 -27.37
C ALA A 584 37.24 -35.72 -25.97
N VAL A 585 37.37 -36.73 -25.09
CA VAL A 585 38.22 -36.59 -23.90
C VAL A 585 39.16 -37.77 -23.90
N ASP A 586 40.23 -37.59 -24.67
CA ASP A 586 41.43 -38.40 -24.60
C ASP A 586 42.11 -38.23 -23.25
N VAL A 587 42.52 -39.38 -22.74
CA VAL A 587 43.21 -39.61 -21.48
C VAL A 587 44.61 -38.98 -21.55
N SER A 588 44.83 -37.87 -20.85
CA SER A 588 46.19 -37.40 -20.53
C SER A 588 46.49 -37.64 -19.05
N HIS A 589 47.39 -38.60 -18.84
CA HIS A 589 47.94 -39.00 -17.54
C HIS A 589 48.71 -37.84 -16.89
N VAL A 590 48.21 -37.34 -15.75
CA VAL A 590 49.05 -36.71 -14.72
C VAL A 590 49.48 -37.82 -13.75
N PRO A 591 50.75 -37.95 -13.35
CA PRO A 591 51.18 -38.95 -12.38
C PRO A 591 50.57 -38.63 -11.00
N VAL A 592 49.45 -39.28 -10.72
CA VAL A 592 48.69 -39.16 -9.47
C VAL A 592 49.51 -39.74 -8.31
N THR A 593 49.95 -38.89 -7.39
CA THR A 593 50.24 -39.31 -6.01
C THR A 593 49.00 -40.03 -5.49
N LYS A 594 49.07 -41.35 -5.33
CA LYS A 594 47.93 -42.20 -4.93
C LYS A 594 47.28 -41.64 -3.66
N ALA A 595 46.20 -40.89 -3.82
CA ALA A 595 45.38 -40.44 -2.72
C ALA A 595 44.68 -41.67 -2.13
N MET A 596 44.90 -41.93 -0.85
CA MET A 596 44.21 -43.00 -0.15
C MET A 596 42.92 -42.45 0.47
N ILE A 597 41.88 -43.28 0.56
CA ILE A 597 40.56 -42.87 1.05
C ILE A 597 40.36 -43.42 2.47
N LEU A 598 39.96 -42.55 3.40
CA LEU A 598 39.53 -42.91 4.76
C LEU A 598 38.07 -42.50 4.95
N TYR A 599 37.34 -43.29 5.75
CA TYR A 599 35.95 -43.05 6.11
C TYR A 599 35.85 -42.75 7.60
N ARG A 600 35.21 -41.64 7.96
CA ARG A 600 34.97 -41.27 9.35
C ARG A 600 33.70 -41.94 9.85
N CYS A 601 33.85 -42.92 10.74
CA CYS A 601 32.74 -43.66 11.33
C CYS A 601 31.81 -42.70 12.09
N PRO A 602 30.49 -42.67 11.83
CA PRO A 602 29.57 -41.77 12.52
C PRO A 602 29.36 -42.15 14.00
N VAL A 603 29.66 -43.40 14.39
CA VAL A 603 29.46 -43.92 15.74
C VAL A 603 30.71 -43.71 16.61
N THR A 604 31.89 -44.10 16.12
CA THR A 604 33.14 -44.03 16.90
C THR A 604 33.96 -42.76 16.61
N GLY A 605 33.70 -42.06 15.52
CA GLY A 605 34.53 -40.95 15.03
C GLY A 605 35.88 -41.38 14.44
N GLU A 606 36.20 -42.68 14.46
CA GLU A 606 37.46 -43.22 13.98
C GLU A 606 37.58 -43.19 12.46
N LEU A 607 38.81 -43.02 11.96
CA LEU A 607 39.14 -43.02 10.54
C LEU A 607 39.49 -44.43 10.09
N LEU A 608 38.60 -45.04 9.32
CA LEU A 608 38.71 -46.42 8.87
C LEU A 608 39.03 -46.49 7.36
N PRO A 609 39.89 -47.42 6.91
CA PRO A 609 40.09 -47.67 5.48
C PRO A 609 38.83 -48.28 4.84
N ALA A 610 38.71 -48.17 3.51
CA ALA A 610 37.59 -48.72 2.75
C ALA A 610 37.33 -50.22 3.00
N SER A 611 38.37 -50.99 3.33
CA SER A 611 38.28 -52.43 3.62
C SER A 611 37.61 -52.74 4.96
N ALA A 612 37.72 -51.84 5.94
CA ALA A 612 37.13 -52.01 7.26
C ALA A 612 35.68 -51.49 7.33
N TYR A 613 35.18 -50.87 6.25
CA TYR A 613 33.87 -50.25 6.20
C TYR A 613 32.94 -51.02 5.24
N ASP A 614 32.11 -51.92 5.78
CA ASP A 614 31.07 -52.62 5.00
C ASP A 614 29.81 -51.72 4.90
N PHE A 615 29.50 -51.24 3.70
CA PHE A 615 28.38 -50.32 3.43
C PHE A 615 26.98 -50.97 3.50
N GLY A 616 26.86 -52.19 4.03
CA GLY A 616 25.57 -52.89 4.18
C GLY A 616 24.80 -53.17 2.89
N VAL A 617 25.40 -52.96 1.71
CA VAL A 617 24.72 -53.17 0.42
C VAL A 617 24.82 -54.65 0.04
N GLN A 618 23.97 -55.49 0.61
CA GLN A 618 23.65 -56.77 -0.02
C GLN A 618 22.83 -56.49 -1.29
N ARG A 619 23.36 -56.89 -2.45
CA ARG A 619 22.55 -57.08 -3.65
C ARG A 619 21.59 -58.22 -3.33
N GLY A 620 20.31 -57.91 -3.13
CA GLY A 620 19.25 -58.91 -3.19
C GLY A 620 19.34 -59.64 -4.54
N ARG A 621 19.23 -60.97 -4.49
CA ARG A 621 19.04 -61.80 -5.67
C ARG A 621 17.73 -61.47 -6.37
#